data_AF-A0A094XB65-F1
#
_entry.id   AF-A0A094XB65-F1
#
_cell.length_a   1.000
_cell.length_b   1.000
_cell.length_c   1.000
_cell.angle_alpha   90.00
_cell.angle_beta   90.00
_cell.angle_gamma   90.00
#
_symmetry.space_group_name_H-M   'P 1'
#
loop_
_entity.id
_entity.type
_entity.pdbx_description
1 polymer ?
#
loop_
_entity_poly.entity_id
_entity_poly.type
_entity_poly.pdbx_seq_one_letter_code
_entity_poly.pdbx_strand_id
1 'polypeptide(L)' 'MQEVMLALLAGLIVGLLFAFLKLPIPAPPVFSGIIGIVGIYLGYQGFTYFWG' A
#
# COMPACT_ATOMS: atom_id res chain seq x y z
N MET A 1 6.87 10.97 -10.26
CA MET A 1 6.05 10.04 -11.08
C MET A 1 6.71 8.69 -11.31
N GLN A 2 8.01 8.63 -11.64
CA GLN A 2 8.74 7.36 -11.75
C GLN A 2 8.62 6.50 -10.49
N GLU A 3 8.71 7.12 -9.32
CA GLU A 3 8.62 6.43 -8.02
C GLU A 3 7.27 5.73 -7.80
N VAL A 4 6.16 6.33 -8.26
CA VAL A 4 4.82 5.72 -8.18
C VAL A 4 4.75 4.47 -9.06
N MET A 5 5.30 4.55 -10.27
CA MET A 5 5.34 3.43 -11.20
C MET A 5 6.23 2.29 -10.67
N LEU A 6 7.39 2.64 -10.12
CA LEU A 6 8.32 1.68 -9.52
C LEU A 6 7.72 1.02 -8.27
N ALA A 7 7.03 1.77 -7.40
CA ALA A 7 6.35 1.23 -6.23
C ALA A 7 5.22 0.27 -6.61
N LEU A 8 4.42 0.61 -7.64
CA LEU A 8 3.38 -0.27 -8.18
C LEU A 8 3.98 -1.57 -8.73
N LEU A 9 5.00 -1.47 -9.56
CA LEU A 9 5.69 -2.64 -10.13
C LEU A 9 6.33 -3.51 -9.06
N ALA A 10 7.00 -2.91 -8.08
CA ALA A 10 7.59 -3.64 -6.95
C ALA A 10 6.52 -4.39 -6.16
N GLY A 11 5.40 -3.74 -5.82
CA GLY A 11 4.29 -4.38 -5.12
C GLY A 11 3.67 -5.54 -5.91
N LEU A 12 3.51 -5.37 -7.23
CA LEU A 12 3.00 -6.41 -8.12
C LEU A 12 3.95 -7.62 -8.16
N ILE A 13 5.25 -7.38 -8.36
CA ILE A 13 6.27 -8.45 -8.40
C ILE A 13 6.31 -9.19 -7.06
N VAL A 14 6.33 -8.48 -5.94
CA VAL A 14 6.32 -9.09 -4.59
C VAL A 14 5.07 -9.91 -4.37
N GLY A 15 3.89 -9.39 -4.73
CA GLY A 15 2.63 -10.13 -4.62
C GLY A 15 2.61 -11.43 -5.44
N LEU A 16 3.05 -11.36 -6.70
CA LEU A 16 3.15 -12.53 -7.58
C LEU A 16 4.17 -13.55 -7.05
N LEU A 17 5.34 -13.10 -6.60
CA LEU A 17 6.38 -13.98 -6.05
C LEU A 17 5.87 -14.75 -4.83
N PHE A 18 5.23 -14.06 -3.89
CA PHE A 18 4.71 -14.69 -2.66
C PHE A 18 3.57 -15.66 -2.96
N ALA A 19 2.67 -15.30 -3.89
CA ALA A 19 1.64 -16.21 -4.35
C ALA A 19 2.22 -17.46 -5.03
N PHE A 20 3.23 -17.29 -5.89
CA PHE A 20 3.92 -18.39 -6.58
C PHE A 20 4.62 -19.34 -5.60
N LEU A 21 5.32 -18.78 -4.62
CA LEU A 21 6.01 -19.55 -3.58
C LEU A 21 5.08 -20.07 -2.46
N LYS A 22 3.77 -19.74 -2.51
CA LYS A 22 2.78 -20.06 -1.47
C LYS A 22 3.18 -19.55 -0.08
N LEU A 23 3.85 -18.40 -0.03
CA LEU A 23 4.26 -17.76 1.21
C LEU A 23 3.15 -16.83 1.72
N PRO A 24 3.05 -16.62 3.05
CA PRO A 24 2.16 -15.60 3.60
C PRO A 24 2.59 -14.22 3.09
N ILE A 25 1.65 -13.47 2.51
CA ILE A 25 1.95 -12.14 1.96
C ILE A 25 2.35 -11.15 3.07
N PRO A 26 3.31 -10.24 2.81
CA PRO A 26 3.77 -9.27 3.80
C PRO A 26 2.81 -8.08 3.96
N ALA A 27 1.97 -7.81 2.96
CA ALA A 27 0.98 -6.75 2.96
C ALA A 27 -0.34 -7.19 3.64
N PRO A 28 -1.21 -6.26 4.07
CA PRO A 28 -2.51 -6.61 4.64
C PRO A 28 -3.32 -7.53 3.71
N PRO A 29 -3.74 -8.72 4.16
CA PRO A 29 -4.39 -9.70 3.30
C PRO A 29 -5.88 -9.45 3.09
N VAL A 30 -6.45 -8.46 3.78
CA VAL A 30 -7.87 -8.12 3.74
C VAL A 30 -8.08 -6.72 3.23
N PHE A 31 -9.16 -6.53 2.46
CA PHE A 31 -9.50 -5.23 1.88
C PHE A 31 -9.67 -4.13 2.95
N SER A 32 -10.23 -4.48 4.11
CA SER A 32 -10.37 -3.56 5.25
C SER A 32 -9.03 -3.00 5.74
N GLY A 33 -7.97 -3.80 5.71
CA GLY A 33 -6.62 -3.36 6.08
C GLY A 33 -6.04 -2.36 5.07
N ILE A 34 -6.29 -2.58 3.78
CA ILE A 34 -5.89 -1.65 2.71
C ILE A 34 -6.62 -0.31 2.88
N ILE A 35 -7.93 -0.35 3.10
CA ILE A 35 -8.74 0.85 3.36
C ILE A 35 -8.26 1.60 4.60
N GLY A 36 -7.85 0.90 5.66
CA GLY A 36 -7.26 1.50 6.86
C GLY A 36 -6.00 2.32 6.56
N ILE A 37 -5.07 1.79 5.76
CA ILE A 37 -3.85 2.50 5.34
C ILE A 37 -4.19 3.76 4.53
N VAL A 38 -5.14 3.65 3.58
CA VAL A 38 -5.60 4.79 2.79
C VAL A 38 -6.20 5.87 3.70
N GLY A 39 -7.04 5.48 4.66
CA GLY A 39 -7.63 6.39 5.63
C GLY A 39 -6.60 7.12 6.50
N ILE A 40 -5.56 6.41 6.96
CA ILE A 40 -4.45 7.01 7.72
C ILE A 40 -3.72 8.08 6.88
N TYR A 41 -3.38 7.76 5.62
CA TYR A 41 -2.70 8.70 4.74
C TYR A 41 -3.54 9.94 4.45
N LEU A 42 -4.82 9.76 4.11
CA LEU A 42 -5.73 10.88 3.84
C LEU A 42 -5.99 11.72 5.10
N GLY A 43 -6.14 11.09 6.27
CA GLY A 43 -6.30 11.80 7.54
C GLY A 43 -5.07 12.65 7.87
N TYR A 44 -3.87 12.11 7.68
CA TYR A 44 -2.63 12.86 7.86
C TYR A 44 -2.54 14.05 6.89
N GLN A 45 -2.72 13.80 5.59
CA GLN A 45 -2.66 14.86 4.59
C GLN A 45 -3.73 15.94 4.81
N GLY A 46 -4.95 15.53 5.17
CA GLY A 46 -6.02 16.46 5.52
C GLY A 46 -5.64 17.33 6.71
N PHE A 47 -5.16 16.72 7.80
CA PHE A 47 -4.71 17.47 8.97
C PHE A 47 -3.58 18.46 8.63
N THR A 48 -2.54 18.00 7.93
CA THR A 48 -1.43 18.85 7.50
C THR A 48 -1.87 19.97 6.57
N TYR A 49 -2.84 19.75 5.69
CA TYR A 49 -3.37 20.80 4.81
C TYR A 49 -4.16 21.87 5.56
N PHE A 50 -4.95 21.50 6.58
CA PHE A 50 -5.77 22.44 7.34
C PHE A 50 -5.02 23.15 8.47
N TRP A 51 -3.99 22.52 9.03
CA TRP A 51 -3.30 23.00 10.24
C TRP A 51 -1.80 23.26 10.07
N GLY A 52 -1.23 22.89 8.92
CA GLY A 52 0.17 23.11 8.56
C GLY A 52 0.39 24.33 7.67
#